data_AF-A0A0D0U599-F1
#
_entry.id   AF-A0A0D0U599-F1
#
_cell.length_a   1.000
_cell.length_b   1.000
_cell.length_c   1.000
_cell.angle_alpha   90.00
_cell.angle_beta   90.00
_cell.angle_gamma   90.00
#
_symmetry.space_group_name_H-M   'P 1'
#
loop_
_entity.id
_entity.type
_entity.pdbx_description
1 polymer ?
#
loop_
_entity_poly.entity_id
_entity_poly.type
_entity_poly.pdbx_seq_one_letter_code
_entity_poly.pdbx_strand_id
1 'polypeptide(L)'
;MLSFLRSTPVLVLLTLLATTSVTAKGALGIKAAKVAITSLDGLNDATYTLKEPTPLPSPIVLSETSSFKLAFSVIDTISGESVYPQQAHLLLEDLQDDDDVTLPITVKSNGKAQITINPAKPHPALLPTRGKFRLTLLLSSLNEYTPLAYPLGEICIPESILQPRPRKRHDLPPRAGEPAFQPEQELFHTFKEDPKTVGWAKSGVGIVVTLAPWGVLLALFGKLSPSLNFQTPPISSYVFLLVLATIETLIFVYWVGLKLYQLLPPFLGLCAIAAYTGLIALRELRERRLKAGGTP
;
A
#
# COMPACT_ATOMS: atom_id res chain seq x y z
N MET A 1 95.63 20.64 2.72
CA MET A 1 94.58 21.67 2.59
C MET A 1 93.97 21.55 1.20
N LEU A 2 92.64 21.55 1.16
CA LEU A 2 91.79 21.14 0.04
C LEU A 2 91.87 22.03 -1.21
N SER A 3 91.64 21.39 -2.37
CA SER A 3 91.01 21.84 -3.63
C SER A 3 91.71 21.08 -4.79
N PHE A 4 91.13 20.59 -5.87
CA PHE A 4 89.92 20.92 -6.64
C PHE A 4 89.61 19.73 -7.61
N LEU A 5 88.34 19.60 -8.02
CA LEU A 5 87.84 19.13 -9.33
C LEU A 5 88.17 17.72 -9.88
N ARG A 6 87.22 16.79 -9.72
CA ARG A 6 86.77 15.76 -10.70
C ARG A 6 85.32 15.40 -10.27
N SER A 7 84.26 15.34 -11.06
CA SER A 7 84.07 14.95 -12.46
C SER A 7 82.68 15.40 -12.95
N THR A 8 82.58 15.61 -14.26
CA THR A 8 81.48 16.18 -15.04
C THR A 8 80.38 15.16 -15.40
N PRO A 9 79.21 15.64 -15.88
CA PRO A 9 77.93 14.92 -15.84
C PRO A 9 77.75 13.99 -17.05
N VAL A 10 77.90 12.69 -16.83
CA VAL A 10 77.66 11.65 -17.86
C VAL A 10 76.31 10.92 -17.63
N LEU A 11 75.57 11.27 -16.58
CA LEU A 11 74.37 10.56 -16.17
C LEU A 11 73.05 11.19 -16.67
N VAL A 12 73.11 12.23 -17.50
CA VAL A 12 71.90 12.96 -17.98
C VAL A 12 71.52 12.60 -19.43
N LEU A 13 72.39 11.93 -20.20
CA LEU A 13 72.17 11.71 -21.63
C LEU A 13 71.67 10.30 -22.01
N LEU A 14 71.58 9.35 -21.06
CA LEU A 14 71.15 7.97 -21.34
C LEU A 14 69.69 7.65 -20.96
N THR A 15 68.90 8.65 -20.54
CA THR A 15 67.48 8.48 -20.19
C THR A 15 66.51 9.12 -21.20
N LEU A 16 66.99 9.50 -22.39
CA LEU A 16 66.18 10.17 -23.42
C LEU A 16 65.81 9.29 -24.64
N LEU A 17 66.10 7.98 -24.62
CA LEU A 17 65.78 7.06 -25.73
C LEU A 17 64.95 5.86 -25.23
N ALA A 18 63.83 6.12 -24.57
CA ALA A 18 62.71 5.19 -24.50
C ALA A 18 61.58 5.79 -25.34
N THR A 19 61.80 5.82 -26.66
CA THR A 19 60.74 6.03 -27.65
C THR A 19 59.76 4.87 -27.49
N THR A 20 58.72 5.10 -26.71
CA THR A 20 57.50 4.29 -26.75
C THR A 20 56.99 4.38 -28.18
N SER A 21 57.06 3.26 -28.89
CA SER A 21 56.27 3.05 -30.08
C SER A 21 54.81 3.23 -29.66
N VAL A 22 54.26 4.42 -29.92
CA VAL A 22 52.82 4.61 -29.98
C VAL A 22 52.37 3.77 -31.17
N THR A 23 52.08 2.50 -30.91
CA THR A 23 51.24 1.70 -31.80
C THR A 23 50.00 2.56 -32.03
N ALA A 24 49.77 2.92 -33.29
CA ALA A 24 48.54 3.58 -33.69
C ALA A 24 47.40 2.71 -33.14
N LYS A 25 46.73 3.21 -32.09
CA LYS A 25 45.59 2.51 -31.51
C LYS A 25 44.54 2.42 -32.62
N GLY A 26 44.05 1.20 -32.90
CA GLY A 26 42.90 1.04 -33.77
C GLY A 26 41.75 1.90 -33.24
N ALA A 27 40.92 2.45 -34.11
CA ALA A 27 39.78 3.25 -33.66
C ALA A 27 38.50 2.44 -33.80
N LEU A 28 37.75 2.27 -32.70
CA LEU A 28 36.47 1.58 -32.74
C LEU A 28 35.47 2.44 -33.53
N GLY A 29 34.81 1.82 -34.51
CA GLY A 29 33.73 2.40 -35.29
C GLY A 29 32.54 1.48 -35.32
N ILE A 30 31.42 2.01 -35.80
CA ILE A 30 30.17 1.26 -35.89
C ILE A 30 29.73 1.09 -37.34
N LYS A 31 29.41 -0.15 -37.71
CA LYS A 31 28.85 -0.48 -39.03
C LYS A 31 27.44 -1.05 -38.90
N ALA A 32 26.59 -0.70 -39.86
CA ALA A 32 25.22 -1.19 -39.96
C ALA A 32 24.38 -0.97 -38.69
N ALA A 33 24.57 0.16 -38.01
CA ALA A 33 23.74 0.56 -36.89
C ALA A 33 22.31 0.85 -37.36
N LYS A 34 21.35 0.21 -36.69
CA LYS A 34 19.92 0.32 -36.97
C LYS A 34 19.19 0.51 -35.65
N VAL A 35 18.36 1.54 -35.62
CA VAL A 35 17.37 1.77 -34.56
C VAL A 35 16.02 1.38 -35.12
N ALA A 36 15.39 0.40 -34.51
CA ALA A 36 14.05 -0.04 -34.85
C ALA A 36 13.12 0.25 -33.66
N ILE A 37 12.02 0.94 -33.94
CA ILE A 37 10.89 1.09 -33.03
C ILE A 37 9.86 0.10 -33.52
N THR A 38 9.43 -0.82 -32.65
CA THR A 38 8.39 -1.81 -32.97
C THR A 38 7.25 -1.65 -31.99
N SER A 39 6.05 -1.36 -32.50
CA SER A 39 4.81 -1.28 -31.74
C SER A 39 4.08 -2.62 -31.78
N LEU A 40 3.35 -2.97 -30.72
CA LEU A 40 2.52 -4.17 -30.68
C LEU A 40 1.50 -4.22 -31.82
N ASP A 41 1.02 -3.04 -32.25
CA ASP A 41 -0.02 -2.89 -33.28
C ASP A 41 0.57 -2.80 -34.70
N GLY A 42 1.90 -2.76 -34.85
CA GLY A 42 2.62 -2.64 -36.14
C GLY A 42 2.41 -1.32 -36.90
N LEU A 43 1.59 -0.40 -36.37
CA LEU A 43 1.21 0.86 -37.02
C LEU A 43 2.28 1.96 -36.92
N ASN A 44 3.12 1.94 -35.88
CA ASN A 44 4.11 2.98 -35.60
C ASN A 44 5.55 2.45 -35.72
N ASP A 45 5.75 1.43 -36.56
CA ASP A 45 7.07 0.82 -36.75
C ASP A 45 7.96 1.72 -37.61
N ALA A 46 9.11 2.13 -37.06
CA ALA A 46 10.07 2.97 -37.76
C ALA A 46 11.47 2.39 -37.63
N THR A 47 12.19 2.29 -38.74
CA THR A 47 13.59 1.85 -38.77
C THR A 47 14.47 2.98 -39.28
N TYR A 48 15.39 3.44 -38.44
CA TYR A 48 16.39 4.45 -38.78
C TYR A 48 17.76 3.78 -38.93
N THR A 49 18.38 3.95 -40.09
CA THR A 49 19.77 3.54 -40.30
C THR A 49 20.68 4.67 -39.84
N LEU A 50 21.58 4.37 -38.90
CA LEU A 50 22.54 5.34 -38.38
C LEU A 50 23.84 5.27 -39.19
N LYS A 51 24.37 6.45 -39.51
CA LYS A 51 25.71 6.61 -40.08
C LYS A 51 26.50 7.48 -39.12
N GLU A 52 27.64 6.97 -38.68
CA GLU A 52 28.59 7.74 -37.89
C GLU A 52 29.12 8.94 -38.73
N PRO A 53 29.22 10.16 -38.19
CA PRO A 53 28.96 10.62 -36.82
C PRO A 53 27.60 11.33 -36.65
N THR A 54 26.70 11.26 -37.63
CA THR A 54 25.43 12.01 -37.59
C THR A 54 24.45 11.40 -36.57
N PRO A 55 23.93 12.19 -35.62
CA PRO A 55 22.90 11.74 -34.68
C PRO A 55 21.52 11.64 -35.38
N LEU A 56 20.55 11.02 -34.71
CA LEU A 56 19.16 10.95 -35.16
C LEU A 56 18.57 12.37 -35.30
N PRO A 57 17.90 12.67 -36.44
CA PRO A 57 17.40 14.01 -36.74
C PRO A 57 16.15 14.42 -35.96
N SER A 58 15.43 13.47 -35.36
CA SER A 58 14.19 13.71 -34.62
C SER A 58 14.16 12.93 -33.30
N PRO A 59 13.63 13.51 -32.22
CA PRO A 59 13.47 12.82 -30.95
C PRO A 59 12.52 11.62 -31.11
N ILE A 60 12.92 10.47 -30.60
CA ILE A 60 12.12 9.24 -30.65
C ILE A 60 11.17 9.25 -29.47
N VAL A 61 9.86 9.32 -29.73
CA VAL A 61 8.85 9.18 -28.67
C VAL A 61 8.41 7.73 -28.60
N LEU A 62 8.66 7.09 -27.47
CA LEU A 62 8.12 5.76 -27.19
C LEU A 62 6.69 5.89 -26.64
N SER A 63 5.82 4.99 -27.09
CA SER A 63 4.51 4.72 -26.51
C SER A 63 4.59 3.55 -25.53
N GLU A 64 3.57 3.35 -24.70
CA GLU A 64 3.48 2.29 -23.70
C GLU A 64 3.61 0.87 -24.26
N THR A 65 3.30 0.71 -25.55
CA THR A 65 3.34 -0.59 -26.25
C THR A 65 4.49 -0.71 -27.25
N SER A 66 5.33 0.32 -27.41
CA SER A 66 6.42 0.33 -28.39
C SER A 66 7.78 0.02 -27.76
N SER A 67 8.47 -0.99 -28.28
CA SER A 67 9.84 -1.30 -27.88
C SER A 67 10.87 -0.63 -28.76
N PHE A 68 11.93 -0.10 -28.13
CA PHE A 68 13.10 0.42 -28.82
C PHE A 68 14.15 -0.69 -28.95
N LYS A 69 14.64 -0.93 -30.16
CA LYS A 69 15.67 -1.92 -30.45
C LYS A 69 16.82 -1.26 -31.20
N LEU A 70 18.01 -1.33 -30.63
CA LEU A 70 19.24 -0.85 -31.24
C LEU A 70 20.13 -2.05 -31.56
N ALA A 71 20.46 -2.21 -32.84
CA ALA A 71 21.32 -3.28 -33.34
C ALA A 71 22.47 -2.68 -34.15
N PHE A 72 23.69 -3.10 -33.85
CA PHE A 72 24.89 -2.56 -34.51
C PHE A 72 26.00 -3.61 -34.58
N SER A 73 26.99 -3.37 -35.43
CA SER A 73 28.22 -4.16 -35.50
C SER A 73 29.41 -3.27 -35.18
N VAL A 74 30.22 -3.69 -34.22
CA VAL A 74 31.47 -3.02 -33.86
C VAL A 74 32.56 -3.46 -34.84
N ILE A 75 33.25 -2.49 -35.41
CA ILE A 75 34.36 -2.71 -36.35
C ILE A 75 35.56 -1.88 -35.93
N ASP A 76 36.75 -2.31 -36.33
CA ASP A 76 37.91 -1.42 -36.36
C ASP A 76 37.83 -0.54 -37.62
N THR A 77 38.01 0.76 -37.47
CA THR A 77 38.00 1.72 -38.58
C THR A 77 39.24 1.59 -39.47
N ILE A 78 40.34 1.03 -38.94
CA ILE A 78 41.60 0.85 -39.67
C ILE A 78 41.60 -0.49 -40.44
N SER A 79 41.27 -1.60 -39.76
CA SER A 79 41.25 -2.95 -40.35
C SER A 79 39.93 -3.28 -41.08
N GLY A 80 38.81 -2.67 -40.68
CA GLY A 80 37.48 -3.01 -41.19
C GLY A 80 36.92 -4.35 -40.67
N GLU A 81 37.68 -5.05 -39.81
CA GLU A 81 37.31 -6.31 -39.18
C GLU A 81 36.36 -6.10 -38.00
N SER A 82 35.54 -7.12 -37.72
CA SER A 82 34.62 -7.11 -36.58
C SER A 82 35.39 -7.34 -35.28
N VAL A 83 35.27 -6.40 -34.33
CA VAL A 83 35.99 -6.45 -33.05
C VAL A 83 35.00 -6.67 -31.91
N TYR A 84 35.44 -7.41 -30.88
CA TYR A 84 34.72 -7.58 -29.64
C TYR A 84 35.19 -6.54 -28.61
N PRO A 85 34.39 -5.51 -28.27
CA PRO A 85 34.74 -4.55 -27.24
C PRO A 85 34.56 -5.18 -25.84
N GLN A 86 35.44 -4.81 -24.91
CA GLN A 86 35.38 -5.30 -23.53
C GLN A 86 34.28 -4.60 -22.71
N GLN A 87 34.00 -3.34 -23.02
CA GLN A 87 32.92 -2.56 -22.42
C GLN A 87 32.00 -2.02 -23.50
N ALA A 88 30.70 -2.28 -23.36
CA ALA A 88 29.66 -1.76 -24.24
C ALA A 88 28.46 -1.38 -23.39
N HIS A 89 28.16 -0.07 -23.36
CA HIS A 89 27.11 0.48 -22.53
C HIS A 89 26.29 1.51 -23.32
N LEU A 90 24.99 1.53 -23.06
CA LEU A 90 24.09 2.60 -23.48
C LEU A 90 23.93 3.53 -22.28
N LEU A 91 24.42 4.75 -22.38
CA LEU A 91 24.19 5.80 -21.40
C LEU A 91 22.90 6.54 -21.78
N LEU A 92 22.00 6.66 -20.82
CA LEU A 92 20.79 7.48 -20.88
C LEU A 92 20.99 8.63 -19.91
N GLU A 93 21.30 9.80 -20.44
CA GLU A 93 21.44 11.04 -19.68
C GLU A 93 20.05 11.68 -19.58
N ASP A 94 19.55 11.93 -18.37
CA ASP A 94 18.27 12.62 -18.18
C ASP A 94 18.48 14.13 -18.43
N LEU A 95 17.54 14.75 -19.15
CA LEU A 95 17.61 16.17 -19.50
C LEU A 95 17.03 17.08 -18.41
N GLN A 96 16.30 16.52 -17.43
CA GLN A 96 15.64 17.28 -16.37
C GLN A 96 16.29 17.07 -15.00
N ASP A 97 16.49 15.81 -14.63
CA ASP A 97 17.14 15.42 -13.39
C ASP A 97 18.57 14.91 -13.72
N ASP A 98 19.56 15.08 -12.84
CA ASP A 98 20.96 14.62 -13.05
C ASP A 98 21.11 13.10 -12.78
N ASP A 99 20.06 12.33 -13.11
CA ASP A 99 19.91 10.90 -12.83
C ASP A 99 20.28 10.07 -14.07
N ASP A 100 21.58 9.92 -14.29
CA ASP A 100 22.13 9.15 -15.40
C ASP A 100 21.98 7.64 -15.21
N VAL A 101 21.46 6.95 -16.23
CA VAL A 101 21.30 5.50 -16.22
C VAL A 101 22.16 4.85 -17.30
N THR A 102 23.02 3.94 -16.87
CA THR A 102 23.84 3.14 -17.78
C THR A 102 23.27 1.72 -17.93
N LEU A 103 22.96 1.31 -19.15
CA LEU A 103 22.50 -0.04 -19.48
C LEU A 103 23.62 -0.84 -20.17
N PRO A 104 23.98 -2.03 -19.67
CA PRO A 104 24.95 -2.89 -20.35
C PRO A 104 24.38 -3.45 -21.65
N ILE A 105 25.21 -3.49 -22.70
CA ILE A 105 24.87 -4.05 -24.00
C ILE A 105 25.58 -5.40 -24.17
N THR A 106 24.83 -6.44 -24.50
CA THR A 106 25.42 -7.74 -24.83
C THR A 106 25.99 -7.73 -26.24
N VAL A 107 27.31 -7.89 -26.36
CA VAL A 107 28.03 -8.02 -27.64
C VAL A 107 28.41 -9.48 -27.85
N LYS A 108 28.27 -9.98 -29.09
CA LYS A 108 28.69 -11.34 -29.47
C LYS A 108 30.15 -11.33 -29.93
N SER A 109 30.79 -12.49 -29.96
CA SER A 109 32.18 -12.65 -30.43
C SER A 109 32.41 -12.17 -31.87
N ASN A 110 31.36 -12.08 -32.68
CA ASN A 110 31.40 -11.55 -34.05
C ASN A 110 31.21 -10.02 -34.14
N GLY A 111 31.35 -9.30 -33.03
CA GLY A 111 31.18 -7.84 -32.95
C GLY A 111 29.73 -7.35 -33.10
N LYS A 112 28.74 -8.23 -33.27
CA LYS A 112 27.32 -7.84 -33.36
C LYS A 112 26.73 -7.65 -31.98
N ALA A 113 26.05 -6.53 -31.79
CA ALA A 113 25.41 -6.14 -30.54
C ALA A 113 23.93 -5.83 -30.76
N GLN A 114 23.12 -6.13 -29.76
CA GLN A 114 21.70 -5.79 -29.75
C GLN A 114 21.27 -5.44 -28.33
N ILE A 115 20.58 -4.31 -28.18
CA ILE A 115 19.87 -3.94 -26.96
C ILE A 115 18.41 -3.67 -27.29
N THR A 116 17.51 -4.02 -26.38
CA THR A 116 16.07 -3.80 -26.55
C THR A 116 15.51 -3.25 -25.24
N ILE A 117 14.91 -2.07 -25.32
CA ILE A 117 14.23 -1.40 -24.22
C ILE A 117 12.74 -1.65 -24.42
N ASN A 118 12.16 -2.47 -23.55
CA ASN A 118 10.75 -2.83 -23.59
C ASN A 118 9.97 -2.05 -22.53
N PRO A 119 8.94 -1.28 -22.90
CA PRO A 119 8.14 -0.52 -21.94
C PRO A 119 7.29 -1.43 -21.02
N ALA A 120 6.92 -2.63 -21.47
CA ALA A 120 6.19 -3.59 -20.63
C ALA A 120 7.05 -4.20 -19.49
N LYS A 121 8.38 -4.20 -19.66
CA LYS A 121 9.34 -4.72 -18.69
C LYS A 121 10.56 -3.80 -18.66
N PRO A 122 10.41 -2.56 -18.16
CA PRO A 122 11.50 -1.61 -18.12
C PRO A 122 12.61 -2.13 -17.21
N HIS A 123 13.86 -1.79 -17.54
CA HIS A 123 14.99 -2.14 -16.70
C HIS A 123 14.83 -1.46 -15.32
N PRO A 124 15.11 -2.15 -14.20
CA PRO A 124 14.90 -1.58 -12.87
C PRO A 124 15.58 -0.23 -12.62
N ALA A 125 16.71 0.01 -13.30
CA ALA A 125 17.45 1.27 -13.23
C ALA A 125 16.74 2.46 -13.89
N LEU A 126 15.80 2.22 -14.82
CA LEU A 126 14.99 3.26 -15.47
C LEU A 126 13.70 3.57 -14.70
N LEU A 127 13.34 2.78 -13.68
CA LEU A 127 12.11 3.01 -12.92
C LEU A 127 12.07 4.28 -12.04
N PRO A 128 13.19 4.86 -11.58
CA PRO A 128 13.15 6.11 -10.80
C PRO A 128 13.31 7.38 -11.67
N THR A 129 13.63 7.26 -12.96
CA THR A 129 14.00 8.40 -13.82
C THR A 129 12.80 9.03 -14.53
N ARG A 130 13.00 10.18 -15.21
CA ARG A 130 11.91 10.96 -15.83
C ARG A 130 12.02 11.04 -17.35
N GLY A 131 10.89 11.31 -17.99
CA GLY A 131 10.55 10.85 -19.35
C GLY A 131 11.36 11.37 -20.56
N LYS A 132 12.52 12.00 -20.42
CA LYS A 132 13.33 12.50 -21.56
C LYS A 132 14.82 12.24 -21.37
N PHE A 133 15.39 11.43 -22.26
CA PHE A 133 16.79 11.02 -22.19
C PHE A 133 17.56 11.36 -23.47
N ARG A 134 18.82 11.76 -23.31
CA ARG A 134 19.83 11.75 -24.38
C ARG A 134 20.55 10.39 -24.36
N LEU A 135 20.58 9.74 -25.52
CA LEU A 135 21.20 8.43 -25.70
C LEU A 135 22.63 8.58 -26.22
N THR A 136 23.59 8.06 -25.46
CA THR A 136 25.00 7.99 -25.86
C THR A 136 25.47 6.54 -25.82
N LEU A 137 25.99 6.04 -26.93
CA LEU A 137 26.60 4.72 -27.01
C LEU A 137 28.07 4.82 -26.63
N LEU A 138 28.45 4.11 -25.56
CA LEU A 138 29.81 4.05 -25.05
C LEU A 138 30.41 2.68 -25.37
N LEU A 139 31.46 2.67 -26.20
CA LEU A 139 32.25 1.48 -26.49
C LEU A 139 33.70 1.72 -26.05
N SER A 140 34.25 0.77 -25.32
CA SER A 140 35.64 0.85 -24.88
C SER A 140 36.32 -0.52 -24.90
N SER A 141 37.61 -0.50 -25.21
CA SER A 141 38.53 -1.62 -25.07
C SER A 141 39.74 -1.13 -24.29
N LEU A 142 40.31 -1.99 -23.46
CA LEU A 142 41.22 -1.60 -22.37
C LEU A 142 42.41 -0.77 -22.85
N ASN A 143 43.19 -1.28 -23.80
CA ASN A 143 44.39 -0.62 -24.31
C ASN A 143 44.58 -0.73 -25.84
N GLU A 144 43.80 -1.57 -26.51
CA GLU A 144 44.01 -1.93 -27.91
C GLU A 144 43.40 -0.91 -28.88
N TYR A 145 42.30 -0.26 -28.49
CA TYR A 145 41.56 0.64 -29.35
C TYR A 145 41.21 1.96 -28.67
N THR A 146 41.00 3.02 -29.46
CA THR A 146 40.44 4.28 -28.95
C THR A 146 38.96 4.09 -28.60
N PRO A 147 38.51 4.55 -27.42
CA PRO A 147 37.11 4.43 -27.03
C PRO A 147 36.23 5.30 -27.93
N LEU A 148 35.00 4.85 -28.14
CA LEU A 148 33.99 5.55 -28.94
C LEU A 148 32.84 5.99 -28.04
N ALA A 149 32.55 7.29 -28.06
CA ALA A 149 31.35 7.88 -27.49
C ALA A 149 30.50 8.44 -28.62
N TYR A 150 29.45 7.72 -29.02
CA TYR A 150 28.61 8.08 -30.14
C TYR A 150 27.23 8.55 -29.67
N PRO A 151 26.88 9.84 -29.84
CA PRO A 151 25.56 10.35 -29.49
C PRO A 151 24.54 9.86 -30.52
N LEU A 152 23.59 9.04 -30.07
CA LEU A 152 22.58 8.46 -30.93
C LEU A 152 21.44 9.45 -31.19
N GLY A 153 20.99 10.18 -30.18
CA GLY A 153 19.89 11.13 -30.26
C GLY A 153 19.09 11.20 -28.96
N GLU A 154 17.90 11.78 -29.02
CA GLU A 154 17.00 11.94 -27.87
C GLU A 154 15.85 10.93 -27.92
N ILE A 155 15.49 10.40 -26.76
CA ILE A 155 14.37 9.47 -26.58
C ILE A 155 13.46 9.95 -25.46
N CYS A 156 12.16 9.95 -25.71
CA CYS A 156 11.15 10.25 -24.71
C CYS A 156 10.45 8.95 -24.30
N ILE A 157 10.46 8.63 -23.02
CA ILE A 157 9.78 7.46 -22.45
C ILE A 157 8.57 7.95 -21.63
N PRO A 158 7.39 7.36 -21.78
CA PRO A 158 6.21 7.76 -21.01
C PRO A 158 6.41 7.60 -19.50
N GLU A 159 6.03 8.62 -18.74
CA GLU A 159 6.12 8.63 -17.26
C GLU A 159 5.26 7.55 -16.61
N SER A 160 4.20 7.08 -17.28
CA SER A 160 3.35 5.98 -16.81
C SER A 160 4.12 4.67 -16.60
N ILE A 161 5.22 4.48 -17.32
CA ILE A 161 6.08 3.28 -17.27
C ILE A 161 7.23 3.47 -16.28
N LEU A 162 7.72 4.70 -16.14
CA LEU A 162 8.85 5.08 -15.30
C LEU A 162 8.44 5.30 -13.84
N GLN A 163 7.42 4.58 -13.37
CA GLN A 163 6.97 4.70 -11.99
C GLN A 163 7.77 3.76 -11.08
N PRO A 164 8.25 4.27 -9.92
CA PRO A 164 8.83 3.41 -8.91
C PRO A 164 7.79 2.37 -8.48
N ARG A 165 8.11 1.07 -8.62
CA ARG A 165 7.19 0.00 -8.18
C ARG A 165 6.80 0.20 -6.72
N PRO A 166 5.49 0.13 -6.40
CA PRO A 166 5.01 0.33 -5.04
C PRO A 166 5.61 -0.73 -4.11
N ARG A 167 6.17 -0.29 -2.98
CA ARG A 167 6.69 -1.19 -1.95
C ARG A 167 5.51 -1.85 -1.24
N LYS A 168 5.48 -3.18 -1.24
CA LYS A 168 4.52 -3.96 -0.43
C LYS A 168 4.95 -4.07 1.05
N ARG A 169 6.22 -3.76 1.36
CA ARG A 169 6.81 -3.90 2.68
C ARG A 169 7.38 -2.55 3.12
N HIS A 170 6.97 -2.10 4.30
CA HIS A 170 7.40 -0.83 4.89
C HIS A 170 8.87 -0.88 5.35
N ASP A 171 9.37 -2.04 5.75
CA ASP A 171 10.72 -2.22 6.32
C ASP A 171 11.88 -2.24 5.29
N LEU A 172 11.66 -1.78 4.05
CA LEU A 172 12.70 -1.77 3.03
C LEU A 172 13.53 -0.48 3.13
N PRO A 173 14.86 -0.54 2.95
CA PRO A 173 15.69 0.65 2.95
C PRO A 173 15.24 1.66 1.87
N PRO A 174 15.48 2.97 2.09
CA PRO A 174 15.18 4.04 1.12
C PRO A 174 15.77 3.74 -0.26
N ARG A 175 15.09 4.16 -1.34
CA ARG A 175 15.56 3.92 -2.71
C ARG A 175 16.73 4.85 -2.97
N ALA A 176 17.65 4.47 -3.86
CA ALA A 176 18.56 5.44 -4.47
C ALA A 176 17.72 6.56 -5.11
N GLY A 177 17.97 7.82 -4.75
CA GLY A 177 17.19 8.99 -5.16
C GLY A 177 16.07 9.41 -4.18
N GLU A 178 15.64 8.54 -3.27
CA GLU A 178 14.75 8.95 -2.17
C GLU A 178 15.62 9.52 -1.03
N PRO A 179 15.43 10.77 -0.64
CA PRO A 179 16.16 11.35 0.50
C PRO A 179 15.87 10.53 1.76
N ALA A 180 16.91 9.92 2.31
CA ALA A 180 16.83 9.01 3.45
C ALA A 180 16.26 9.68 4.73
N PHE A 181 16.23 11.01 4.77
CA PHE A 181 15.73 11.80 5.88
C PHE A 181 14.69 12.80 5.39
N GLN A 182 13.44 12.36 5.32
CA GLN A 182 12.28 13.24 5.16
C GLN A 182 11.29 13.00 6.29
N PRO A 183 10.58 14.05 6.74
CA PRO A 183 9.45 13.86 7.64
C PRO A 183 8.40 12.99 6.94
N GLU A 184 8.02 11.87 7.57
CA GLU A 184 6.92 11.04 7.06
C GLU A 184 5.59 11.76 7.21
N GLN A 185 4.62 11.39 6.37
CA GLN A 185 3.27 11.93 6.46
C GLN A 185 2.63 11.51 7.79
N GLU A 186 2.06 12.48 8.51
CA GLU A 186 1.33 12.21 9.75
C GLU A 186 0.10 11.33 9.47
N LEU A 187 -0.04 10.25 10.23
CA LEU A 187 -1.15 9.31 10.15
C LEU A 187 -2.19 9.64 11.23
N PHE A 188 -3.42 9.97 10.82
CA PHE A 188 -4.54 10.22 11.73
C PHE A 188 -5.46 9.00 11.83
N HIS A 189 -5.76 8.55 13.06
CA HIS A 189 -6.76 7.52 13.28
C HIS A 189 -8.16 8.08 13.03
N THR A 190 -8.87 7.52 12.05
CA THR A 190 -10.27 7.86 11.79
C THR A 190 -11.16 6.99 12.68
N PHE A 191 -11.76 7.59 13.70
CA PHE A 191 -12.71 6.91 14.58
C PHE A 191 -14.02 6.60 13.85
N LYS A 192 -14.72 5.58 14.34
CA LYS A 192 -16.06 5.23 13.85
C LYS A 192 -17.05 6.32 14.26
N GLU A 193 -17.93 6.71 13.34
CA GLU A 193 -19.03 7.63 13.63
C GLU A 193 -20.03 7.03 14.63
N ASP A 194 -20.53 7.87 15.54
CA ASP A 194 -21.56 7.48 16.49
C ASP A 194 -22.89 7.16 15.76
N PRO A 195 -23.63 6.15 16.24
CA PRO A 195 -24.92 5.81 15.64
C PRO A 195 -25.94 6.94 15.81
N LYS A 196 -26.69 7.24 14.75
CA LYS A 196 -27.74 8.27 14.76
C LYS A 196 -28.89 7.84 15.68
N THR A 197 -29.24 8.68 16.64
CA THR A 197 -30.37 8.46 17.56
C THR A 197 -31.66 9.10 17.03
N VAL A 198 -32.82 8.61 17.49
CA VAL A 198 -34.12 9.19 17.15
C VAL A 198 -34.41 10.42 18.01
N GLY A 199 -35.08 11.42 17.43
CA GLY A 199 -35.48 12.62 18.17
C GLY A 199 -36.49 12.34 19.30
N TRP A 200 -36.45 13.16 20.35
CA TRP A 200 -37.25 12.99 21.58
C TRP A 200 -38.74 12.82 21.32
N ALA A 201 -39.30 13.58 20.37
CA ALA A 201 -40.72 13.52 20.04
C ALA A 201 -41.13 12.15 19.49
N LYS A 202 -40.31 11.55 18.62
CA LYS A 202 -40.58 10.21 18.06
C LYS A 202 -40.48 9.13 19.13
N SER A 203 -39.49 9.24 20.02
CA SER A 203 -39.36 8.36 21.18
C SER A 203 -40.59 8.47 22.10
N GLY A 204 -41.04 9.69 22.38
CA GLY A 204 -42.24 9.96 23.18
C GLY A 204 -43.50 9.32 22.61
N VAL A 205 -43.72 9.41 21.29
CA VAL A 205 -44.84 8.72 20.63
C VAL A 205 -44.73 7.21 20.81
N GLY A 206 -43.53 6.64 20.67
CA GLY A 206 -43.30 5.21 20.92
C GLY A 206 -43.68 4.78 22.35
N ILE A 207 -43.35 5.58 23.35
CA ILE A 207 -43.74 5.33 24.76
C ILE A 207 -45.26 5.34 24.91
N VAL A 208 -45.95 6.34 24.36
CA VAL A 208 -47.42 6.45 24.44
C VAL A 208 -48.09 5.25 23.77
N VAL A 209 -47.63 4.86 22.57
CA VAL A 209 -48.17 3.69 21.85
C VAL A 209 -47.95 2.40 22.64
N THR A 210 -46.78 2.25 23.28
CA THR A 210 -46.46 1.06 24.10
C THR A 210 -47.28 0.99 25.38
N LEU A 211 -47.59 2.15 25.99
CA LEU A 211 -48.41 2.22 27.22
C LEU A 211 -49.93 2.21 26.94
N ALA A 212 -50.37 2.48 25.71
CA ALA A 212 -51.79 2.56 25.36
C ALA A 212 -52.60 1.29 25.71
N PRO A 213 -52.13 0.05 25.42
CA PRO A 213 -52.86 -1.17 25.81
C PRO A 213 -53.09 -1.30 27.31
N TRP A 214 -52.12 -0.87 28.14
CA TRP A 214 -52.26 -0.86 29.59
C TRP A 214 -53.33 0.15 30.06
N GLY A 215 -53.36 1.33 29.45
CA GLY A 215 -54.41 2.33 29.72
C GLY A 215 -55.80 1.84 29.35
N VAL A 216 -55.93 1.16 28.20
CA VAL A 216 -57.19 0.52 27.78
C VAL A 216 -57.60 -0.58 28.76
N LEU A 217 -56.67 -1.45 29.18
CA LEU A 217 -56.92 -2.50 30.16
C LEU A 217 -57.44 -1.93 31.49
N LEU A 218 -56.80 -0.87 32.01
CA LEU A 218 -57.25 -0.21 33.24
C LEU A 218 -58.64 0.43 33.08
N ALA A 219 -58.93 1.04 31.93
CA ALA A 219 -60.24 1.62 31.63
C ALA A 219 -61.35 0.55 31.54
N LEU A 220 -61.08 -0.58 30.89
CA LEU A 220 -62.00 -1.71 30.85
C LEU A 220 -62.19 -2.34 32.22
N PHE A 221 -61.11 -2.49 33.00
CA PHE A 221 -61.17 -3.00 34.35
C PHE A 221 -62.05 -2.12 35.25
N GLY A 222 -61.96 -0.79 35.12
CA GLY A 222 -62.82 0.14 35.85
C GLY A 222 -64.31 0.02 35.48
N LYS A 223 -64.64 -0.39 34.24
CA LYS A 223 -66.03 -0.66 33.83
C LYS A 223 -66.53 -2.02 34.31
N LEU A 224 -65.65 -3.01 34.43
CA LEU A 224 -65.98 -4.35 34.88
C LEU A 224 -66.02 -4.47 36.41
N SER A 225 -65.27 -3.64 37.13
CA SER A 225 -65.18 -3.67 38.59
C SER A 225 -66.53 -3.63 39.34
N PRO A 226 -67.56 -2.84 38.95
CA PRO A 226 -68.85 -2.88 39.65
C PRO A 226 -69.63 -4.19 39.44
N SER A 227 -69.31 -4.96 38.39
CA SER A 227 -69.93 -6.27 38.13
C SER A 227 -69.21 -7.42 38.83
N LEU A 228 -68.01 -7.17 39.39
CA LEU A 228 -67.23 -8.16 40.11
C LEU A 228 -67.58 -8.09 41.60
N ASN A 229 -68.14 -9.18 42.13
CA ASN A 229 -68.35 -9.34 43.57
C ASN A 229 -67.00 -9.58 44.26
N PHE A 230 -66.31 -8.49 44.65
CA PHE A 230 -65.07 -8.58 45.41
C PHE A 230 -65.35 -9.02 46.84
N GLN A 231 -65.09 -10.30 47.14
CA GLN A 231 -65.09 -10.78 48.51
C GLN A 231 -63.84 -10.27 49.23
N THR A 232 -63.98 -9.84 50.48
CA THR A 232 -62.85 -9.34 51.29
C THR A 232 -61.79 -10.44 51.43
N PRO A 233 -60.56 -10.22 50.91
CA PRO A 233 -59.54 -11.24 50.97
C PRO A 233 -59.04 -11.45 52.41
N PRO A 234 -58.54 -12.65 52.74
CA PRO A 234 -57.98 -12.93 54.05
C PRO A 234 -56.71 -12.12 54.31
N ILE A 235 -56.38 -11.92 55.59
CA ILE A 235 -55.17 -11.20 56.02
C ILE A 235 -53.90 -11.85 55.43
N SER A 236 -53.88 -13.18 55.33
CA SER A 236 -52.79 -13.94 54.70
C SER A 236 -52.54 -13.55 53.23
N SER A 237 -53.59 -13.21 52.48
CA SER A 237 -53.46 -12.76 51.09
C SER A 237 -52.84 -11.37 50.97
N TYR A 238 -53.15 -10.45 51.89
CA TYR A 238 -52.50 -9.14 51.93
C TYR A 238 -51.00 -9.25 52.24
N VAL A 239 -50.62 -10.14 53.17
CA VAL A 239 -49.21 -10.41 53.47
C VAL A 239 -48.50 -11.00 52.25
N PHE A 240 -49.11 -11.96 51.55
CA PHE A 240 -48.56 -12.51 50.32
C PHE A 240 -48.38 -11.45 49.21
N LEU A 241 -49.38 -10.59 48.99
CA LEU A 241 -49.30 -9.50 48.02
C LEU A 241 -48.22 -8.47 48.37
N LEU A 242 -48.03 -8.17 49.66
CA LEU A 242 -46.95 -7.28 50.12
C LEU A 242 -45.58 -7.88 49.80
N VAL A 243 -45.39 -9.18 50.03
CA VAL A 243 -44.14 -9.88 49.69
C VAL A 243 -43.90 -9.84 48.18
N LEU A 244 -44.93 -10.08 47.36
CA LEU A 244 -44.84 -9.94 45.91
C LEU A 244 -44.46 -8.51 45.47
N ALA A 245 -45.10 -7.49 46.05
CA ALA A 245 -44.76 -6.10 45.77
C ALA A 245 -43.31 -5.76 46.18
N THR A 246 -42.82 -6.37 47.25
CA THR A 246 -41.44 -6.21 47.71
C THR A 246 -40.45 -6.85 46.74
N ILE A 247 -40.78 -8.03 46.19
CA ILE A 247 -39.98 -8.68 45.14
C ILE A 247 -39.94 -7.82 43.88
N GLU A 248 -41.07 -7.29 43.42
CA GLU A 248 -41.13 -6.43 42.22
C GLU A 248 -40.34 -5.13 42.43
N THR A 249 -40.46 -4.53 43.61
CA THR A 249 -39.66 -3.34 43.98
C THR A 249 -38.17 -3.66 43.96
N LEU A 250 -37.77 -4.83 44.48
CA LEU A 250 -36.38 -5.26 44.46
C LEU A 250 -35.86 -5.45 43.02
N ILE A 251 -36.68 -6.01 42.12
CA ILE A 251 -36.36 -6.13 40.68
C ILE A 251 -36.22 -4.74 40.04
N PHE A 252 -37.11 -3.80 40.36
CA PHE A 252 -37.02 -2.42 39.88
C PHE A 252 -35.74 -1.72 40.36
N VAL A 253 -35.41 -1.83 41.65
CA VAL A 253 -34.16 -1.26 42.20
C VAL A 253 -32.92 -1.92 41.56
N TYR A 254 -33.01 -3.20 41.21
CA TYR A 254 -31.97 -3.85 40.42
C TYR A 254 -31.81 -3.23 39.04
N TRP A 255 -32.90 -3.01 38.31
CA TRP A 255 -32.85 -2.35 37.01
C TRP A 255 -32.24 -0.93 37.06
N VAL A 256 -32.46 -0.19 38.16
CA VAL A 256 -31.89 1.16 38.34
C VAL A 256 -30.38 1.14 38.60
N GLY A 257 -29.85 0.12 39.30
CA GLY A 257 -28.41 0.07 39.54
C GLY A 257 -27.84 -0.92 40.54
N LEU A 258 -28.60 -1.88 41.09
CA LEU A 258 -27.98 -2.90 41.94
C LEU A 258 -27.14 -3.87 41.11
N LYS A 259 -26.04 -4.33 41.70
CA LYS A 259 -25.23 -5.41 41.13
C LYS A 259 -25.89 -6.76 41.40
N LEU A 260 -25.67 -7.71 40.48
CA LEU A 260 -26.31 -9.03 40.53
C LEU A 260 -26.06 -9.78 41.86
N TYR A 261 -24.84 -9.73 42.41
CA TYR A 261 -24.51 -10.41 43.66
C TYR A 261 -25.18 -9.78 44.90
N GLN A 262 -25.63 -8.52 44.81
CA GLN A 262 -26.37 -7.85 45.87
C GLN A 262 -27.87 -8.17 45.80
N LEU A 263 -28.39 -8.39 44.58
CA LEU A 263 -29.77 -8.82 44.36
C LEU A 263 -30.01 -10.27 44.78
N LEU A 264 -29.07 -11.16 44.45
CA LEU A 264 -29.31 -12.61 44.49
C LEU A 264 -29.66 -13.13 45.91
N PRO A 265 -28.92 -12.79 46.99
CA PRO A 265 -29.28 -13.26 48.33
C PRO A 265 -30.66 -12.78 48.84
N PRO A 266 -31.02 -11.47 48.81
CA PRO A 266 -32.33 -11.02 49.27
C PRO A 266 -33.46 -11.51 48.36
N PHE A 267 -33.24 -11.62 47.04
CA PHE A 267 -34.23 -12.17 46.12
C PHE A 267 -34.56 -13.63 46.44
N LEU A 268 -33.55 -14.47 46.67
CA LEU A 268 -33.76 -15.87 47.03
C LEU A 268 -34.48 -16.02 48.38
N GLY A 269 -34.10 -15.19 49.36
CA GLY A 269 -34.80 -15.13 50.65
C GLY A 269 -36.26 -14.71 50.52
N LEU A 270 -36.54 -13.64 49.77
CA LEU A 270 -37.90 -13.18 49.50
C LEU A 270 -38.72 -14.20 48.72
N CYS A 271 -38.13 -14.92 47.76
CA CYS A 271 -38.81 -16.00 47.04
C CYS A 271 -39.21 -17.15 47.96
N ALA A 272 -38.36 -17.53 48.92
CA ALA A 272 -38.72 -18.55 49.92
C ALA A 272 -39.87 -18.07 50.82
N ILE A 273 -39.81 -16.81 51.27
CA ILE A 273 -40.88 -16.17 52.05
C ILE A 273 -42.19 -16.08 51.24
N ALA A 274 -42.11 -15.74 49.95
CA ALA A 274 -43.25 -15.67 49.05
C ALA A 274 -43.89 -17.05 48.86
N ALA A 275 -43.09 -18.10 48.69
CA ALA A 275 -43.59 -19.47 48.57
C ALA A 275 -44.34 -19.91 49.83
N TYR A 276 -43.80 -19.62 51.02
CA TYR A 276 -44.43 -19.97 52.29
C TYR A 276 -45.73 -19.18 52.53
N THR A 277 -45.67 -17.86 52.37
CA THR A 277 -46.85 -16.99 52.55
C THR A 277 -47.93 -17.27 51.51
N GLY A 278 -47.54 -17.57 50.27
CA GLY A 278 -48.44 -17.98 49.20
C GLY A 278 -49.14 -19.31 49.49
N LEU A 279 -48.42 -20.29 50.02
CA LEU A 279 -49.02 -21.58 50.42
C LEU A 279 -50.12 -21.39 51.48
N ILE A 280 -49.87 -20.54 52.48
CA ILE A 280 -50.86 -20.24 53.53
C ILE A 280 -52.05 -19.49 52.95
N ALA A 281 -51.81 -18.44 52.15
CA ALA A 281 -52.87 -17.63 51.55
C ALA A 281 -53.78 -18.47 50.63
N LEU A 282 -53.21 -19.32 49.79
CA LEU A 282 -53.95 -20.20 48.88
C LEU A 282 -54.75 -21.27 49.65
N ARG A 283 -54.19 -21.82 50.74
CA ARG A 283 -54.92 -22.78 51.60
C ARG A 283 -56.14 -22.12 52.26
N GLU A 284 -55.98 -20.92 52.82
CA GLU A 284 -57.08 -20.20 53.45
C GLU A 284 -58.16 -19.81 52.44
N LEU A 285 -57.78 -19.36 51.24
CA LEU A 285 -58.71 -19.09 50.14
C LEU A 285 -59.48 -20.35 49.72
N ARG A 286 -58.79 -21.50 49.63
CA ARG A 286 -59.43 -22.78 49.33
C ARG A 286 -60.44 -23.16 50.41
N GLU A 287 -60.10 -23.06 51.68
CA GLU A 287 -61.02 -23.35 52.78
C GLU A 287 -62.27 -22.46 52.74
N ARG A 288 -62.10 -21.16 52.48
CA ARG A 288 -63.23 -20.21 52.34
C ARG A 288 -64.12 -20.58 51.14
N ARG A 289 -63.53 -20.99 50.01
CA ARG A 289 -64.29 -21.46 48.83
C ARG A 289 -65.10 -22.72 49.14
N LEU A 290 -64.51 -23.69 49.85
CA LEU A 290 -65.20 -24.92 50.25
C LEU A 290 -66.33 -24.64 51.24
N LYS A 291 -66.12 -23.73 52.20
CA LYS A 291 -67.17 -23.27 53.14
C LYS A 291 -68.32 -22.53 52.44
N ALA A 292 -68.03 -21.85 51.33
CA ALA A 292 -69.03 -21.16 50.51
C ALA A 292 -69.77 -22.10 49.53
N GLY A 293 -69.58 -23.43 49.60
CA GLY A 293 -70.27 -24.41 48.76
C GLY A 293 -69.61 -24.68 47.40
N GLY A 294 -68.36 -24.25 47.20
CA GLY A 294 -67.60 -24.59 46.00
C GLY A 294 -67.17 -26.06 45.97
N THR A 295 -67.19 -26.67 44.79
CA THR A 295 -66.71 -28.05 44.57
C THR A 295 -65.19 -28.19 44.84
N PRO A 296 -64.72 -29.39 45.22
CA PRO A 296 -63.33 -29.63 45.67
C PRO A 296 -62.23 -29.28 44.67
#